data_AF-A6HWP5-F1
#
_entry.id   AF-A6HWP5-F1
#
_cell.length_a   1.000
_cell.length_b   1.000
_cell.length_c   1.000
_cell.angle_alpha   90.00
_cell.angle_beta   90.00
_cell.angle_gamma   90.00
#
_symmetry.space_group_name_H-M   'P 1'
#
loop_
_entity.id
_entity.type
_entity.pdbx_description
1 polymer ?
#
loop_
_entity_poly.entity_id
_entity_poly.type
_entity_poly.pdbx_seq_one_letter_code
_entity_poly.pdbx_strand_id
1 'polypeptide(L)'
;MSEYLRMSGVYWGLTVMDLMGQLHRMNKEEILVFIKSCQHECGGVSASIGHDPHLLYTLSAVQILTLYDSIHVINVDKVVAYVQSLQKEDGSFAGDIWGGSLSHLVWHCWIVTSGGRADQACQPCLLHA
;
A
#
# COMPACT_ATOMS: atom_id res chain seq x y z
N MET A 1 -10.87 -2.83 23.68
CA MET A 1 -11.91 -2.49 22.68
C MET A 1 -11.25 -2.68 21.32
N SER A 2 -11.84 -3.51 20.48
CA SER A 2 -11.17 -4.28 19.42
C SER A 2 -10.56 -3.48 18.25
N GLU A 3 -9.36 -2.90 18.42
CA GLU A 3 -8.51 -2.37 17.34
C GLU A 3 -7.85 -3.49 16.49
N TYR A 4 -8.57 -4.58 16.17
CA TYR A 4 -7.96 -5.84 15.71
C TYR A 4 -7.73 -5.99 14.20
N LEU A 5 -8.33 -5.15 13.33
CA LEU A 5 -7.99 -5.14 11.91
C LEU A 5 -7.12 -3.93 11.58
N ARG A 6 -5.80 -4.14 11.61
CA ARG A 6 -4.85 -3.25 10.94
C ARG A 6 -4.63 -3.77 9.52
N MET A 7 -4.65 -2.88 8.53
CA MET A 7 -4.40 -3.18 7.11
C MET A 7 -3.21 -4.14 6.89
N SER A 8 -2.13 -3.97 7.67
CA SER A 8 -0.95 -4.84 7.62
C SER A 8 -1.25 -6.28 8.08
N GLY A 9 -2.08 -6.48 9.10
CA GLY A 9 -2.52 -7.81 9.55
C GLY A 9 -3.34 -8.52 8.49
N VAL A 10 -4.19 -7.79 7.76
CA VAL A 10 -4.93 -8.33 6.61
C VAL A 10 -3.97 -8.77 5.52
N TYR A 11 -2.99 -7.94 5.16
CA TYR A 11 -1.98 -8.29 4.16
C TYR A 11 -1.23 -9.58 4.51
N TRP A 12 -0.69 -9.69 5.72
CA TRP A 12 0.05 -10.89 6.13
C TRP A 12 -0.84 -12.14 6.15
N GLY A 13 -2.06 -12.01 6.68
CA GLY A 13 -3.03 -13.11 6.69
C GLY A 13 -3.35 -13.60 5.28
N LEU A 14 -3.63 -12.68 4.36
CA LEU A 14 -3.92 -13.02 2.97
C LEU A 14 -2.73 -13.60 2.22
N THR A 15 -1.52 -13.09 2.49
CA THR A 15 -0.29 -13.64 1.91
C THR A 15 -0.08 -15.09 2.34
N VAL A 16 -0.30 -15.42 3.61
CA VAL A 16 -0.23 -16.81 4.09
C VAL A 16 -1.29 -17.69 3.40
N MET A 17 -2.52 -17.19 3.25
CA MET A 17 -3.58 -17.92 2.58
C MET A 17 -3.28 -18.15 1.10
N ASP A 18 -2.68 -17.17 0.42
CA ASP A 18 -2.22 -17.29 -0.96
C ASP A 18 -1.10 -18.33 -1.11
N LEU A 19 -0.08 -18.27 -0.23
CA LEU A 19 1.00 -19.25 -0.19
C LEU A 19 0.50 -20.69 0.04
N MET A 20 -0.59 -20.86 0.79
CA MET A 20 -1.24 -22.15 1.02
C MET A 20 -2.19 -22.57 -0.12
N GLY A 21 -2.40 -21.74 -1.14
CA GLY A 21 -3.39 -21.97 -2.20
C GLY A 21 -4.84 -21.91 -1.71
N GLN A 22 -5.07 -21.29 -0.56
CA GLN A 22 -6.37 -21.20 0.14
C GLN A 22 -6.98 -19.80 0.09
N LEU A 23 -6.46 -18.89 -0.75
CA LEU A 23 -6.94 -17.51 -0.87
C LEU A 23 -8.45 -17.42 -1.16
N HIS A 24 -8.99 -18.36 -1.92
CA HIS A 24 -10.43 -18.47 -2.25
C HIS A 24 -11.35 -18.64 -1.04
N ARG A 25 -10.82 -19.00 0.14
CA ARG A 25 -11.60 -19.12 1.38
C ARG A 25 -11.81 -17.78 2.09
N MET A 26 -11.13 -16.73 1.64
CA MET A 26 -11.21 -15.39 2.20
C MET A 26 -12.35 -14.61 1.53
N ASN A 27 -13.03 -13.76 2.29
CA ASN A 27 -14.11 -12.92 1.77
C ASN A 27 -13.53 -11.73 0.99
N LYS A 28 -13.27 -11.93 -0.31
CA LYS A 28 -12.68 -10.92 -1.18
C LYS A 28 -13.49 -9.62 -1.16
N GLU A 29 -14.80 -9.68 -1.34
CA GLU A 29 -15.66 -8.49 -1.43
C GLU A 29 -15.57 -7.62 -0.17
N GLU A 30 -15.62 -8.25 1.01
CA GLU A 30 -15.52 -7.54 2.30
C GLU A 30 -14.18 -6.84 2.46
N ILE A 31 -13.09 -7.51 2.06
CA ILE A 31 -11.74 -6.93 2.09
C ILE A 31 -11.62 -5.75 1.13
N LEU A 32 -12.16 -5.86 -0.10
CA LEU A 32 -12.11 -4.77 -1.07
C LEU A 32 -12.91 -3.55 -0.59
N VAL A 33 -14.09 -3.77 0.00
CA VAL A 33 -14.90 -2.70 0.60
C VAL A 33 -14.16 -2.02 1.75
N PHE A 34 -13.51 -2.80 2.61
CA PHE A 34 -12.69 -2.26 3.70
C PHE A 34 -11.51 -1.42 3.20
N ILE A 35 -10.77 -1.89 2.20
CA ILE A 35 -9.64 -1.13 1.64
C ILE A 35 -10.13 0.20 1.04
N LYS A 36 -11.23 0.14 0.29
CA LYS A 36 -11.82 1.34 -0.32
C LYS A 36 -12.27 2.36 0.72
N SER A 37 -12.85 1.92 1.83
CA SER A 37 -13.28 2.84 2.91
C SER A 37 -12.12 3.44 3.70
N CYS A 38 -10.91 2.86 3.61
CA CYS A 38 -9.70 3.37 4.24
C CYS A 38 -8.92 4.35 3.34
N GLN A 39 -9.30 4.56 2.07
CA GLN A 39 -8.61 5.52 1.20
C GLN A 39 -9.08 6.96 1.51
N HIS A 40 -8.12 7.86 1.76
CA HIS A 40 -8.38 9.27 2.02
C HIS A 40 -8.34 10.10 0.73
N GLU A 41 -8.89 11.32 0.79
CA GLU A 41 -8.89 12.24 -0.36
C GLU A 41 -7.49 12.62 -0.85
N CYS A 42 -6.50 12.64 0.06
CA CYS A 42 -5.09 12.86 -0.25
C CYS A 42 -4.44 11.69 -1.00
N GLY A 43 -5.12 10.54 -1.08
CA GLY A 43 -4.66 9.34 -1.79
C GLY A 43 -4.07 8.25 -0.90
N GLY A 44 -3.59 8.60 0.29
CA GLY A 44 -3.08 7.63 1.25
C GLY A 44 -4.19 6.75 1.84
N VAL A 45 -3.79 5.57 2.33
CA VAL A 45 -4.68 4.60 2.98
C VAL A 45 -4.32 4.51 4.46
N SER A 46 -5.34 4.47 5.31
CA SER A 46 -5.20 4.34 6.77
C SER A 46 -5.14 2.90 7.24
N ALA A 47 -4.77 2.71 8.51
CA ALA A 47 -4.71 1.39 9.14
C ALA A 47 -6.09 0.71 9.22
N SER A 48 -7.12 1.53 9.45
CA SER A 48 -8.52 1.18 9.62
C SER A 48 -9.35 2.47 9.49
N ILE A 49 -10.67 2.32 9.39
CA ILE A 49 -11.62 3.44 9.26
C ILE A 49 -11.47 4.40 10.45
N GLY A 50 -11.31 5.69 10.17
CA GLY A 50 -11.18 6.74 11.17
C GLY A 50 -9.75 7.01 11.66
N HIS A 51 -8.75 6.31 11.12
CA HIS A 51 -7.33 6.60 11.38
C HIS A 51 -6.72 7.44 10.27
N ASP A 52 -5.57 8.07 10.55
CA ASP A 52 -4.82 8.84 9.56
C ASP A 52 -4.18 7.94 8.48
N PRO A 53 -4.05 8.46 7.25
CA PRO A 53 -3.37 7.75 6.18
C PRO A 53 -1.86 7.68 6.46
N HIS A 54 -1.27 6.54 6.14
CA HIS A 54 0.16 6.33 6.33
C HIS A 54 0.72 5.46 5.21
N LEU A 55 1.97 5.72 4.80
CA LEU A 55 2.63 5.08 3.66
C LEU A 55 2.70 3.55 3.82
N LEU A 56 2.94 3.05 5.04
CA LEU A 56 2.95 1.62 5.34
C LEU A 56 1.61 0.91 5.02
N TYR A 57 0.49 1.54 5.38
CA TYR A 57 -0.83 0.94 5.15
C TYR A 57 -1.29 1.14 3.71
N THR A 58 -0.87 2.24 3.09
CA THR A 58 -1.00 2.46 1.63
C THR A 58 -0.31 1.34 0.85
N LEU A 59 0.92 1.00 1.22
CA LEU A 59 1.65 -0.14 0.65
C LEU A 59 0.90 -1.45 0.87
N SER A 60 0.51 -1.74 2.12
CA SER A 60 -0.20 -2.99 2.45
C SER A 60 -1.51 -3.14 1.65
N ALA A 61 -2.26 -2.06 1.48
CA ALA A 61 -3.48 -2.04 0.67
C ALA A 61 -3.19 -2.36 -0.80
N VAL A 62 -2.19 -1.71 -1.40
CA VAL A 62 -1.78 -1.97 -2.80
C VAL A 62 -1.37 -3.44 -2.98
N GLN A 63 -0.63 -4.00 -2.03
CA GLN A 63 -0.23 -5.42 -2.06
C GLN A 63 -1.44 -6.35 -2.03
N ILE A 64 -2.40 -6.12 -1.13
CA ILE A 64 -3.64 -6.92 -1.05
C ILE A 64 -4.41 -6.84 -2.37
N LEU A 65 -4.57 -5.63 -2.92
CA LEU A 65 -5.27 -5.45 -4.19
C LEU A 65 -4.54 -6.13 -5.35
N THR A 66 -3.21 -6.20 -5.31
CA THR A 66 -2.40 -6.93 -6.30
C THR A 66 -2.60 -8.44 -6.17
N LEU A 67 -2.63 -9.00 -4.95
CA LEU A 67 -2.94 -10.43 -4.72
C LEU A 67 -4.29 -10.82 -5.33
N TYR A 68 -5.28 -9.91 -5.30
CA TYR A 68 -6.60 -10.14 -5.86
C TYR A 68 -6.80 -9.68 -7.30
N ASP A 69 -5.77 -9.15 -7.96
CA ASP A 69 -5.85 -8.48 -9.27
C ASP A 69 -7.01 -7.46 -9.35
N SER A 70 -7.09 -6.59 -8.34
CA SER A 70 -8.23 -5.67 -8.11
C SER A 70 -7.79 -4.24 -7.79
N ILE A 71 -6.67 -3.79 -8.37
CA ILE A 71 -6.10 -2.46 -8.11
C ILE A 71 -7.05 -1.30 -8.46
N HIS A 72 -7.98 -1.53 -9.40
CA HIS A 72 -8.98 -0.58 -9.86
C HIS A 72 -10.01 -0.15 -8.78
N VAL A 73 -10.03 -0.82 -7.63
CA VAL A 73 -10.94 -0.50 -6.50
C VAL A 73 -10.61 0.84 -5.85
N ILE A 74 -9.34 1.27 -5.93
CA ILE A 74 -8.85 2.53 -5.35
C ILE A 74 -8.44 3.51 -6.44
N ASN A 75 -8.37 4.80 -6.10
CA ASN A 75 -7.85 5.82 -7.00
C ASN A 75 -6.31 5.74 -7.03
N VAL A 76 -5.75 5.10 -8.07
CA VAL A 76 -4.30 4.89 -8.22
C VAL A 76 -3.56 6.21 -8.41
N ASP A 77 -4.09 7.15 -9.20
CA ASP A 77 -3.43 8.43 -9.46
C ASP A 77 -3.23 9.22 -8.16
N LYS A 78 -4.22 9.20 -7.27
CA LYS A 78 -4.10 9.80 -5.94
C LYS A 78 -3.08 9.08 -5.06
N VAL A 79 -3.01 7.75 -5.10
CA VAL A 79 -1.98 7.00 -4.38
C VAL A 79 -0.58 7.41 -4.85
N VAL A 80 -0.37 7.50 -6.16
CA VAL A 80 0.91 7.94 -6.75
C VAL A 80 1.25 9.36 -6.29
N ALA A 81 0.30 10.29 -6.37
CA ALA A 81 0.49 11.66 -5.88
C ALA A 81 0.83 11.72 -4.38
N TYR A 82 0.17 10.90 -3.56
CA TYR A 82 0.47 10.79 -2.12
C TYR A 82 1.89 10.31 -1.87
N VAL A 83 2.31 9.20 -2.51
CA VAL A 83 3.66 8.65 -2.37
C VAL A 83 4.72 9.67 -2.82
N GLN A 84 4.49 10.33 -3.95
CA GLN A 84 5.38 11.39 -4.46
C GLN A 84 5.51 12.55 -3.47
N SER A 85 4.41 12.97 -2.84
CA SER A 85 4.42 14.05 -1.85
C SER A 85 5.24 13.73 -0.59
N LEU A 86 5.48 12.45 -0.32
CA LEU A 86 6.27 11.98 0.83
C LEU A 86 7.75 11.76 0.49
N GLN A 87 8.15 11.87 -0.78
CA GLN A 87 9.54 11.73 -1.20
C GLN A 87 10.37 12.93 -0.73
N LYS A 88 11.51 12.67 -0.11
CA LYS A 88 12.47 13.69 0.35
C LYS A 88 13.59 13.88 -0.67
N GLU A 89 14.34 14.98 -0.52
CA GLU A 89 15.49 15.30 -1.37
C GLU A 89 16.60 14.24 -1.34
N ASP A 90 16.73 13.50 -0.24
CA ASP A 90 17.70 12.40 -0.06
C ASP A 90 17.22 11.07 -0.68
N GLY A 91 16.08 11.06 -1.36
CA GLY A 91 15.48 9.85 -1.95
C GLY A 91 14.73 8.95 -0.97
N SER A 92 14.72 9.28 0.34
CA SER A 92 13.92 8.58 1.34
C SER A 92 12.46 9.03 1.29
N PHE A 93 11.57 8.28 1.94
CA PHE A 93 10.16 8.62 2.05
C PHE A 93 9.77 8.87 3.51
N ALA A 94 8.95 9.88 3.73
CA ALA A 94 8.25 10.06 5.00
C ALA A 94 7.11 9.03 5.16
N GLY A 95 6.79 8.65 6.39
CA GLY A 95 5.68 7.73 6.68
C GLY A 95 4.30 8.36 6.57
N ASP A 96 4.22 9.66 6.86
CA ASP A 96 3.01 10.46 6.77
C ASP A 96 3.37 11.96 6.64
N ILE A 97 2.35 12.80 6.67
CA ILE A 97 2.47 14.26 6.60
C ILE A 97 3.07 14.89 7.87
N TRP A 98 3.14 14.15 8.98
CA TRP A 98 3.61 14.65 10.28
C TRP A 98 5.11 14.45 10.49
N GLY A 99 5.73 13.63 9.65
CA GLY A 99 7.17 13.47 9.58
C GLY A 99 7.68 12.33 10.45
N GLY A 100 8.15 11.29 9.77
CA GLY A 100 8.98 10.20 10.28
C GLY A 100 9.58 9.49 9.08
N SER A 101 10.90 9.27 9.01
CA SER A 101 11.50 8.60 7.85
C SER A 101 11.22 7.10 7.87
N LEU A 102 10.61 6.56 6.80
CA LEU A 102 10.53 5.12 6.51
C LEU A 102 11.59 4.79 5.46
N SER A 103 12.87 4.83 5.83
CA SER A 103 13.98 4.83 4.86
C SER A 103 14.25 3.49 4.15
N HIS A 104 13.64 2.36 4.53
CA HIS A 104 14.05 1.04 3.97
C HIS A 104 12.93 0.08 3.57
N LEU A 105 11.72 0.20 4.12
CA LEU A 105 10.66 -0.80 3.90
C LEU A 105 9.88 -0.60 2.58
N VAL A 106 9.78 0.63 2.09
CA VAL A 106 8.91 0.95 0.94
C VAL A 106 9.61 0.63 -0.39
N TRP A 107 10.89 0.96 -0.52
CA TRP A 107 11.69 0.70 -1.73
C TRP A 107 11.78 -0.79 -2.07
N HIS A 108 12.08 -1.62 -1.08
CA HIS A 108 12.22 -3.06 -1.29
C HIS A 108 10.87 -3.70 -1.68
N CYS A 109 9.77 -3.15 -1.17
CA CYS A 109 8.44 -3.67 -1.43
C CYS A 109 7.89 -3.25 -2.81
N TRP A 110 8.17 -2.01 -3.26
CA TRP A 110 7.80 -1.55 -4.61
C TRP A 110 8.48 -2.40 -5.69
N ILE A 111 9.77 -2.74 -5.51
CA ILE A 111 10.51 -3.63 -6.41
C ILE A 111 9.87 -5.03 -6.47
N VAL A 112 9.40 -5.54 -5.32
CA VAL A 112 8.79 -6.87 -5.22
C VAL A 112 7.37 -6.90 -5.79
N THR A 113 6.55 -5.87 -5.57
CA THR A 113 5.16 -5.80 -6.06
C THR A 113 5.06 -5.52 -7.56
N SER A 114 6.05 -4.84 -8.14
CA SER A 114 6.06 -4.51 -9.58
C SER A 114 6.59 -5.66 -10.44
N GLY A 115 6.93 -6.83 -9.88
CA GLY A 115 7.26 -8.04 -10.63
C GLY A 115 8.35 -7.85 -11.70
N GLY A 116 9.37 -7.04 -11.43
CA GLY A 116 10.45 -6.76 -12.40
C GLY A 116 10.03 -5.98 -13.65
N ARG A 117 8.81 -5.43 -13.72
CA ARG A 117 8.39 -4.51 -14.79
C ARG A 117 8.84 -3.09 -14.49
N ALA A 118 10.12 -2.86 -14.81
CA ALA A 118 10.76 -1.54 -14.78
C ALA A 118 10.13 -0.53 -15.77
N ASP A 119 9.25 -0.98 -16.66
CA ASP A 119 8.56 -0.18 -17.68
C ASP A 119 7.43 0.71 -17.15
N GLN A 120 6.99 0.51 -15.89
CA GLN A 120 6.04 1.41 -15.21
C GLN A 120 6.68 2.30 -14.15
N ALA A 121 7.99 2.19 -13.94
CA ALA A 121 8.72 3.15 -13.12
C ALA A 121 8.77 4.48 -13.87
N CYS A 122 8.20 5.52 -13.27
CA CYS A 122 8.40 6.89 -13.71
C CYS A 122 9.93 7.09 -13.80
N GLN A 123 10.45 7.28 -15.03
CA GLN A 123 11.88 7.45 -15.31
C GLN A 123 12.63 8.45 -14.41
N PRO A 124 12.01 9.49 -13.79
CA PRO A 124 12.74 10.38 -12.88
C PRO A 124 13.27 9.71 -11.60
N CYS A 125 12.69 8.59 -11.16
CA CYS A 125 13.06 7.97 -9.89
C CYS A 125 14.38 7.17 -9.94
N LEU A 126 14.91 6.87 -11.13
CA LEU A 126 16.12 6.06 -11.32
C LEU A 126 17.41 6.89 -11.51
N LEU A 127 17.30 8.19 -11.81
CA LEU A 127 18.47 8.99 -12.20
C LEU A 127 19.26 9.57 -11.03
N HIS A 128 18.76 9.50 -9.79
CA HIS A 128 19.35 10.16 -8.61
C HIS A 128 19.54 9.20 -7.42
N ALA A 129 19.71 7.89 -7.67
CA ALA A 129 20.14 6.91 -6.68
C ALA A 129 21.65 6.61 -6.80
#